data_AF-B9YYT1-F1
#
_entry.id   AF-B9YYT1-F1
#
_cell.length_a   1.000
_cell.length_b   1.000
_cell.length_c   1.000
_cell.angle_alpha   90.00
_cell.angle_beta   90.00
_cell.angle_gamma   90.00
#
_symmetry.space_group_name_H-M   'P 1'
#
loop_
_entity.id
_entity.type
_entity.pdbx_description
1 polymer ?
#
loop_
_entity_poly.entity_id
_entity_poly.type
_entity_poly.pdbx_seq_one_letter_code
_entity_poly.pdbx_strand_id
1 'polypeptide(L)' 'MEWQQISGLVSKDADYVMALAKQGWRRWQEVEERRLLALYGQEHLQAIHLRMKDMGYQPLVPLHDRRHGFRKGDYAV' A
#
# COMPACT_ATOMS: atom_id res chain seq x y z
N MET A 1 1.48 16.30 13.58
CA MET A 1 1.59 14.83 13.48
C MET A 1 2.93 14.57 12.79
N GLU A 2 3.91 14.04 13.52
CA GLU A 2 5.31 13.90 13.10
C GLU A 2 5.46 12.76 12.09
N TRP A 3 6.04 13.03 10.92
CA TRP A 3 6.27 12.05 9.85
C TRP A 3 7.00 10.78 10.32
N GLN A 4 7.82 10.87 11.37
CA GLN A 4 8.55 9.74 11.96
C GLN A 4 7.66 8.74 12.71
N GLN A 5 6.50 9.15 13.24
CA GLN A 5 5.57 8.20 13.88
C GLN A 5 4.82 7.35 12.86
N ILE A 6 4.58 7.90 11.66
CA ILE A 6 3.93 7.22 10.54
C ILE A 6 4.86 6.11 9.98
N SER A 7 6.18 6.36 9.90
CA SER A 7 7.13 5.36 9.36
C SER A 7 7.30 4.11 10.21
N GLY A 8 7.15 4.22 11.55
CA GLY A 8 7.20 3.08 12.46
C GLY A 8 5.99 2.15 12.35
N LEU A 9 4.83 2.70 11.99
CA LEU A 9 3.59 1.95 11.77
C LEU A 9 3.62 1.22 10.42
N VAL A 10 4.08 1.87 9.35
CA VAL A 10 4.20 1.27 8.00
C VAL A 10 5.00 -0.03 8.03
N SER A 11 6.14 -0.06 8.73
CA SER A 11 6.97 -1.27 8.78
C SER A 11 6.26 -2.43 9.49
N LYS A 12 5.62 -2.15 10.63
CA LYS A 12 4.88 -3.15 11.40
C LYS A 12 3.66 -3.67 10.64
N ASP A 13 2.92 -2.77 10.01
CA ASP A 13 1.74 -3.11 9.22
C ASP A 13 2.14 -3.94 7.99
N ALA A 14 3.25 -3.58 7.32
CA ALA A 14 3.79 -4.37 6.21
C ALA A 14 4.22 -5.78 6.65
N ASP A 15 4.92 -5.91 7.79
CA ASP A 15 5.31 -7.20 8.34
C ASP A 15 4.08 -8.07 8.65
N TYR A 16 3.03 -7.47 9.22
CA TYR A 16 1.79 -8.19 9.55
C TYR A 16 1.03 -8.63 8.28
N VAL A 17 0.83 -7.73 7.32
CA VAL A 17 0.19 -8.04 6.04
C VAL A 17 0.99 -9.11 5.27
N MET A 18 2.32 -9.04 5.31
CA MET A 18 3.19 -10.09 4.76
C MET A 18 3.05 -11.43 5.49
N ALA A 19 2.91 -11.43 6.81
CA ALA A 19 2.69 -12.67 7.56
C ALA A 19 1.38 -13.34 7.13
N LEU A 20 0.31 -12.56 6.93
CA LEU A 20 -0.96 -13.06 6.39
C LEU A 20 -0.78 -13.64 4.98
N ALA A 21 -0.04 -12.95 4.12
CA ALA A 21 0.28 -13.42 2.77
C ALA A 21 1.08 -14.74 2.78
N LYS A 22 2.08 -14.85 3.66
CA LYS A 22 2.91 -16.05 3.87
C LYS A 22 2.11 -17.27 4.30
N GLN A 23 1.10 -17.07 5.14
CA GLN A 23 0.21 -18.14 5.60
C GLN A 23 -0.89 -18.50 4.58
N GLY A 24 -0.95 -17.80 3.43
CA GLY A 24 -1.99 -17.98 2.43
C GLY A 24 -3.36 -17.44 2.86
N TRP A 25 -3.41 -16.62 3.92
CA TRP A 25 -4.65 -16.06 4.47
C TRP A 25 -5.14 -14.84 3.68
N ARG A 26 -5.44 -15.05 2.39
CA ARG A 26 -5.82 -13.97 1.46
C ARG A 26 -7.00 -13.13 1.94
N ARG A 27 -8.05 -13.77 2.49
CA ARG A 27 -9.23 -13.05 3.00
C ARG A 27 -8.89 -12.14 4.17
N TRP A 28 -7.98 -12.56 5.05
CA TRP A 28 -7.53 -11.74 6.17
C TRP A 28 -6.62 -10.61 5.72
N GLN A 29 -5.77 -10.87 4.73
CA GLN A 29 -4.95 -9.84 4.10
C GLN A 29 -5.82 -8.72 3.52
N GLU A 30 -6.87 -9.05 2.76
CA GLU A 30 -7.81 -8.06 2.21
C GLU A 30 -8.54 -7.26 3.29
N VAL A 31 -8.97 -7.92 4.36
CA VAL A 31 -9.64 -7.25 5.49
C VAL A 31 -8.69 -6.26 6.16
N GLU A 32 -7.43 -6.65 6.37
CA GLU A 32 -6.45 -5.77 7.00
C GLU A 32 -6.06 -4.60 6.09
N GLU A 33 -5.83 -4.85 4.79
CA GLU A 33 -5.55 -3.78 3.82
C GLU A 33 -6.71 -2.76 3.75
N ARG A 34 -7.97 -3.20 3.81
CA ARG A 34 -9.13 -2.30 3.90
C ARG A 34 -9.20 -1.53 5.21
N ARG A 35 -8.88 -2.19 6.34
CA ARG A 35 -8.83 -1.54 7.65
C ARG A 35 -7.77 -0.45 7.69
N LEU A 36 -6.57 -0.75 7.19
CA LEU A 36 -5.46 0.20 7.11
C LEU A 36 -5.77 1.37 6.18
N LEU A 37 -6.42 1.10 5.05
CA LEU A 37 -6.94 2.13 4.15
C LEU A 37 -7.94 3.06 4.86
N ALA A 38 -8.85 2.51 5.65
CA ALA A 38 -9.86 3.31 6.38
C ALA A 38 -9.26 4.13 7.53
N LEU A 39 -8.23 3.63 8.21
CA LEU A 39 -7.61 4.29 9.37
C LEU A 39 -6.60 5.37 8.97
N TYR A 40 -5.77 5.09 7.97
CA TYR A 40 -4.60 5.92 7.65
C TYR A 40 -4.62 6.46 6.22
N GLY A 41 -5.61 6.06 5.42
CA GLY A 41 -5.75 6.52 4.05
C GLY A 41 -4.85 5.79 3.05
N GLN A 42 -4.90 6.28 1.82
CA GLN A 42 -4.31 5.61 0.66
C GLN A 42 -2.78 5.70 0.60
N GLU A 43 -2.21 6.79 1.13
CA GLU A 43 -0.75 7.01 1.14
C GLU A 43 -0.04 6.03 2.09
N HIS A 44 -0.67 5.69 3.21
CA HIS A 44 -0.17 4.67 4.14
C HIS A 44 -0.20 3.28 3.49
N LEU A 45 -1.31 2.92 2.83
CA LEU A 45 -1.43 1.65 2.11
C LEU A 45 -0.39 1.55 0.98
N GLN A 46 -0.13 2.65 0.27
CA GLN A 46 0.95 2.75 -0.73
C GLN A 46 2.33 2.49 -0.13
N ALA A 47 2.65 3.11 1.01
CA ALA A 47 3.92 2.90 1.69
C ALA A 47 4.09 1.44 2.14
N ILE A 48 3.03 0.81 2.66
CA ILE A 48 3.02 -0.61 3.02
C ILE A 48 3.30 -1.48 1.78
N HIS A 49 2.55 -1.27 0.69
CA HIS A 49 2.69 -2.07 -0.53
C HIS A 49 4.06 -1.92 -1.19
N LEU A 50 4.64 -0.71 -1.17
CA LEU A 50 6.02 -0.49 -1.62
C LEU A 50 7.00 -1.29 -0.77
N ARG A 51 6.85 -1.27 0.56
CA ARG A 51 7.69 -2.04 1.47
C ARG A 51 7.57 -3.54 1.25
N MET A 52 6.36 -4.05 1.06
CA MET A 52 6.11 -5.47 0.74
C MET A 52 6.79 -5.87 -0.56
N LYS A 53 6.74 -4.99 -1.57
CA LYS A 53 7.37 -5.23 -2.88
C LYS A 53 8.90 -5.28 -2.79
N ASP A 54 9.52 -4.39 -2.01
CA ASP A 54 10.97 -4.43 -1.75
C ASP A 54 11.40 -5.75 -1.09
N MET A 55 10.49 -6.38 -0.35
CA MET A 55 10.69 -7.69 0.30
C MET A 55 10.26 -8.88 -0.58
N GLY A 56 9.92 -8.63 -1.86
CA GLY A 56 9.55 -9.66 -2.83
C GLY A 56 8.10 -10.14 -2.77
N TYR A 57 7.21 -9.44 -2.04
CA TYR A 57 5.80 -9.79 -1.94
C TYR A 57 4.93 -8.91 -2.85
N GLN A 58 3.95 -9.54 -3.49
CA GLN A 58 2.94 -8.86 -4.30
C GLN A 58 1.69 -8.58 -3.45
N PRO A 59 1.34 -7.29 -3.22
CA PRO A 59 0.12 -6.95 -2.50
C PRO A 59 -1.14 -7.34 -3.29
N LEU A 60 -2.24 -7.62 -2.58
CA LEU A 60 -3.49 -8.08 -3.19
C LEU A 60 -4.33 -6.92 -3.73
N VAL A 61 -4.45 -5.84 -2.97
CA VAL A 61 -5.15 -4.65 -3.47
C VAL A 61 -4.24 -3.94 -4.47
N PRO A 62 -4.67 -3.76 -5.73
CA PRO A 62 -3.90 -2.97 -6.66
C PRO A 62 -3.79 -1.55 -6.11
N LEU A 63 -2.56 -1.06 -6.02
CA LEU A 63 -2.33 0.36 -5.86
C LEU A 63 -3.04 1.03 -7.03
N HIS A 64 -4.13 1.75 -6.75
CA HIS A 64 -4.67 2.69 -7.72
C HIS A 64 -3.51 3.59 -8.11
N ASP A 65 -3.02 3.37 -9.32
CA ASP A 65 -1.88 4.07 -9.83
C ASP A 65 -2.32 5.53 -9.98
N ARG A 66 -1.92 6.39 -9.04
CA ARG A 66 -1.94 7.84 -9.25
C ARG A 66 -0.87 8.23 -10.28
N ARG A 67 -0.38 7.33 -11.15
CA ARG A 67 0.15 7.73 -12.44
C ARG A 67 -0.98 8.35 -13.26
N HIS A 68 -1.12 9.64 -13.02
CA HIS A 68 -1.12 10.64 -14.07
C HIS A 68 -2.08 10.34 -15.23
N GLY A 69 -3.26 10.94 -15.13
CA GLY A 69 -3.81 11.63 -16.29
C GLY A 69 -2.83 12.67 -16.81
N PHE A 70 -1.80 12.24 -17.52
CA PHE A 70 -1.19 13.04 -18.59
C PHE A 70 -1.54 12.33 -19.88
N ARG A 71 -2.68 12.74 -20.45
CA ARG A 71 -2.93 12.55 -21.88
C ARG A 71 -1.78 13.22 -22.60
N LYS A 72 -0.91 12.41 -23.20
CA LYS A 72 0.10 12.89 -24.15
C LYS A 72 -0.67 13.35 -25.40
N GLY A 73 -1.14 14.60 -25.41
CA GLY A 73 -1.98 15.12 -26.49
C GLY A 73 -2.27 16.62 -26.48
N ASP A 74 -2.30 17.29 -25.31
CA ASP A 74 -2.81 18.68 -25.23
C ASP A 74 -1.71 19.75 -25.13
N TYR A 75 -0.57 19.55 -25.76
CA TYR A 75 0.40 20.62 -26.02
C TYR A 75 1.00 20.48 -27.42
N ALA A 76 0.29 21.01 -28.41
CA ALA A 76 0.89 21.60 -29.60
C ALA A 76 -0.10 22.60 -30.21
N VAL A 77 0.23 23.88 -29.96
CA VAL A 77 -0.06 25.12 -30.72
C VAL A 77 -1.02 25.02 -31.90
#